data_AF-J9EGX6-F1
#
_entry.id   AF-J9EGX6-F1
#
_cell.length_a   1.000
_cell.length_b   1.000
_cell.length_c   1.000
_cell.angle_alpha   90.00
_cell.angle_beta   90.00
_cell.angle_gamma   90.00
#
_symmetry.space_group_name_H-M   'P 1'
#
loop_
_entity.id
_entity.type
_entity.pdbx_description
1 polymer ?
#
loop_
_entity_poly.entity_id
_entity_poly.type
_entity_poly.pdbx_seq_one_letter_code
_entity_poly.pdbx_strand_id
1 'polypeptide(L)'
;MNAFKLRSEIIVSFQIRKRQVIRYEYVPLSPLSAHRLSVVKRKILVLDLDETLIHSHHDGIIRPMVKPGTPPDFVLRVNIDRHPVRFFVHCRPHVDYFLSMVSQWFDLVIFTASMEIYGSSVADKLDNGKGILQRRYFRQHCTMDYGGYTKDLSAVHADLSSIFILDNSPSAYRKFPRKFQISIFPNNVYLYGQ
;
A
#
# COMPACT_ATOMS: atom_id res chain seq x y z
N MET A 1 17.38 -20.38 -48.40
CA MET A 1 15.98 -20.50 -47.94
C MET A 1 15.96 -21.58 -46.86
N ASN A 2 16.00 -21.14 -45.60
CA ASN A 2 14.89 -21.18 -44.62
C ASN A 2 14.82 -22.52 -43.87
N ALA A 3 14.56 -22.62 -42.57
CA ALA A 3 14.71 -21.79 -41.37
C ALA A 3 14.07 -22.64 -40.22
N PHE A 4 14.46 -22.38 -38.96
CA PHE A 4 13.82 -22.82 -37.70
C PHE A 4 13.89 -24.33 -37.37
N LYS A 5 14.83 -24.84 -36.57
CA LYS A 5 15.30 -24.53 -35.18
C LYS A 5 14.32 -24.99 -34.09
N LEU A 6 14.71 -26.11 -33.46
CA LEU A 6 14.20 -26.75 -32.24
C LEU A 6 13.84 -25.77 -31.12
N ARG A 7 12.76 -26.07 -30.39
CA ARG A 7 12.67 -25.83 -28.93
C ARG A 7 11.93 -26.97 -28.25
N SER A 8 12.70 -27.82 -27.59
CA SER A 8 12.29 -28.68 -26.49
C SER A 8 11.81 -27.83 -25.32
N GLU A 9 10.78 -28.31 -24.65
CA GLU A 9 10.20 -27.76 -23.42
C GLU A 9 11.28 -27.56 -22.35
N ILE A 10 11.45 -26.32 -21.88
CA ILE A 10 12.20 -26.02 -20.66
C ILE A 10 11.16 -25.86 -19.56
N ILE A 11 10.99 -26.91 -18.76
CA ILE A 11 10.39 -26.81 -17.43
C ILE A 11 11.38 -26.01 -16.58
N VAL A 12 11.19 -24.69 -16.51
CA VAL A 12 11.94 -23.85 -15.56
C VAL A 12 11.32 -24.09 -14.19
N SER A 13 11.91 -24.98 -13.41
CA SER A 13 11.69 -25.06 -11.97
C SER A 13 12.10 -23.72 -11.35
N PHE A 14 11.13 -22.86 -11.05
CA PHE A 14 11.36 -21.68 -10.22
C PHE A 14 11.63 -22.15 -8.79
N GLN A 15 12.90 -22.50 -8.53
CA GLN A 15 13.38 -22.67 -7.17
C GLN A 15 13.42 -21.27 -6.54
N ILE A 16 12.43 -20.97 -5.70
CA ILE A 16 12.34 -19.74 -4.92
C ILE A 16 13.62 -19.65 -4.08
N ARG A 17 14.59 -18.84 -4.53
CA ARG A 17 15.81 -18.56 -3.77
C ARG A 17 15.41 -17.93 -2.45
N LYS A 18 15.91 -18.48 -1.33
CA LYS A 18 15.81 -17.88 0.01
C LYS A 18 16.17 -16.39 -0.09
N ARG A 19 15.30 -15.55 0.48
CA ARG A 19 15.37 -14.09 0.57
C ARG A 19 16.80 -13.59 0.75
N GLN A 20 17.31 -12.83 -0.22
CA GLN A 20 18.40 -11.90 0.05
C GLN A 20 17.84 -10.80 0.94
N VAL A 21 18.42 -10.61 2.12
CA VAL A 21 18.21 -9.39 2.90
C VAL A 21 18.76 -8.25 2.06
N ILE A 22 17.89 -7.44 1.45
CA ILE A 22 18.31 -6.22 0.78
C ILE A 22 18.81 -5.29 1.89
N ARG A 23 20.13 -5.12 1.96
CA ARG A 23 20.73 -4.07 2.78
C ARG A 23 20.57 -2.77 2.02
N TYR A 24 19.73 -1.88 2.54
CA TYR A 24 19.66 -0.52 2.05
C TYR A 24 20.75 0.28 2.75
N GLU A 25 21.82 0.62 2.04
CA GLU A 25 22.83 1.54 2.54
C GLU A 25 22.25 2.95 2.54
N TYR A 26 22.35 3.64 3.69
CA TYR A 26 21.94 5.04 3.78
C TYR A 26 22.99 5.90 3.09
N VAL A 27 22.66 6.37 1.88
CA VAL A 27 23.50 7.33 1.15
C VAL A 27 22.92 8.73 1.40
N PRO A 28 23.63 9.61 2.13
CA PRO A 28 23.15 10.96 2.37
C PRO A 28 23.03 11.74 1.06
N LEU A 29 22.07 12.66 1.00
CA LEU A 29 21.93 13.57 -0.13
C LEU A 29 23.20 14.43 -0.28
N SER A 30 23.62 14.67 -1.52
CA SER A 30 24.65 15.68 -1.77
C SER A 30 24.15 17.07 -1.34
N PRO A 31 25.04 18.00 -0.95
CA PRO A 31 24.62 19.37 -0.57
C PRO A 31 23.76 20.05 -1.65
N LEU A 32 24.07 19.81 -2.93
CA LEU A 32 23.29 20.35 -4.05
C LEU A 32 21.89 19.75 -4.13
N SER A 33 21.75 18.43 -3.96
CA SER A 33 20.44 17.77 -3.95
C SER A 33 19.61 18.17 -2.74
N ALA A 34 20.24 18.28 -1.56
CA ALA A 34 19.58 18.76 -0.35
C ALA A 34 19.06 20.20 -0.52
N HIS A 35 19.89 21.10 -1.08
CA HIS A 35 19.47 22.48 -1.37
C HIS A 35 18.36 22.54 -2.42
N ARG A 36 18.44 21.76 -3.50
CA ARG A 36 17.37 21.69 -4.49
C ARG A 36 16.05 21.22 -3.87
N LEU A 37 16.12 20.19 -3.02
CA LEU A 37 14.95 19.67 -2.30
C LEU A 37 14.39 20.67 -1.27
N SER A 38 15.22 21.52 -0.66
CA SER A 38 14.74 22.55 0.27
C SER A 38 14.00 23.70 -0.42
N VAL A 39 14.26 23.92 -1.72
CA VAL A 39 13.61 24.99 -2.50
C VAL A 39 12.29 24.53 -3.13
N VAL A 40 12.13 23.22 -3.38
CA VAL A 40 10.87 22.68 -3.90
C VAL A 40 9.92 22.30 -2.78
N LYS A 41 8.62 22.54 -2.99
CA LYS A 41 7.61 22.10 -2.05
C LYS A 41 7.56 20.58 -1.99
N ARG A 42 7.40 20.05 -0.76
CA ARG A 42 7.18 18.63 -0.53
C ARG A 42 5.88 18.19 -1.22
N LYS A 43 5.93 17.04 -1.89
CA LYS A 43 4.76 16.46 -2.56
C LYS A 43 3.99 15.57 -1.59
N ILE A 44 2.75 15.25 -1.93
CA ILE A 44 1.86 14.42 -1.13
C ILE A 44 1.83 13.02 -1.73
N LEU A 45 2.01 12.00 -0.89
CA LEU A 45 1.82 10.60 -1.26
C LEU A 45 0.58 10.06 -0.56
N VAL A 46 -0.47 9.83 -1.36
CA VAL A 46 -1.71 9.20 -0.93
C VAL A 46 -1.53 7.68 -0.94
N LEU A 47 -1.79 7.05 0.21
CA LEU A 47 -1.57 5.63 0.44
C LEU A 47 -2.91 4.95 0.73
N ASP A 48 -3.21 3.90 -0.03
CA ASP A 48 -4.25 2.94 0.34
C ASP A 48 -3.74 1.92 1.39
N LEU A 49 -4.67 1.21 2.06
CA LEU A 49 -4.34 0.26 3.13
C LEU A 49 -4.43 -1.19 2.66
N ASP A 50 -5.66 -1.71 2.51
CA ASP A 50 -5.92 -3.12 2.22
C ASP A 50 -5.42 -3.49 0.81
N GLU A 51 -4.72 -4.61 0.70
CA GLU A 51 -4.01 -5.07 -0.51
C GLU A 51 -2.87 -4.14 -1.00
N THR A 52 -2.60 -3.05 -0.27
CA THR A 52 -1.56 -2.06 -0.62
C THR A 52 -0.42 -2.07 0.41
N LEU A 53 -0.70 -1.73 1.66
CA LEU A 53 0.25 -1.75 2.78
C LEU A 53 0.03 -2.94 3.72
N ILE A 54 -1.17 -3.50 3.75
CA ILE A 54 -1.57 -4.62 4.60
C ILE A 54 -2.49 -5.58 3.84
N HIS A 55 -2.66 -6.78 4.37
CA HIS A 55 -3.75 -7.68 4.04
C HIS A 55 -4.51 -8.03 5.33
N SER A 56 -5.84 -8.08 5.27
CA SER A 56 -6.65 -8.40 6.43
C SER A 56 -7.79 -9.37 6.09
N HIS A 57 -8.19 -10.14 7.09
CA HIS A 57 -9.41 -10.94 7.07
C HIS A 57 -10.09 -10.88 8.43
N HIS A 58 -11.40 -11.13 8.47
CA HIS A 58 -12.19 -11.16 9.70
C HIS A 58 -12.71 -12.57 9.99
N ASP A 59 -13.12 -12.79 11.23
CA ASP A 59 -13.67 -14.08 11.71
C ASP A 59 -14.65 -14.69 10.70
N GLY A 60 -14.43 -15.95 10.31
CA GLY A 60 -15.32 -16.71 9.43
C GLY A 60 -15.02 -16.65 7.93
N ILE A 61 -14.05 -15.83 7.47
CA ILE A 61 -13.62 -15.78 6.07
C ILE A 61 -12.15 -16.20 5.96
N ILE A 62 -11.91 -17.41 5.46
CA ILE A 62 -10.57 -17.86 5.06
C ILE A 62 -10.25 -17.24 3.70
N ARG A 63 -9.19 -16.43 3.61
CA ARG A 63 -8.63 -16.02 2.31
C ARG A 63 -7.30 -16.73 2.07
N PRO A 64 -7.11 -17.40 0.90
CA PRO A 64 -5.92 -18.20 0.61
C PRO A 64 -4.66 -17.37 0.28
N MET A 65 -4.67 -16.05 0.55
CA MET A 65 -3.60 -15.12 0.20
C MET A 65 -2.45 -15.13 1.24
N VAL A 66 -2.64 -15.86 2.34
CA VAL A 66 -1.64 -16.11 3.37
C VAL A 66 -1.50 -17.63 3.51
N LYS A 67 -0.26 -18.10 3.72
CA LYS A 67 -0.04 -19.53 3.99
C LYS A 67 -0.83 -19.95 5.24
N PRO A 68 -1.55 -21.09 5.20
CA PRO A 68 -2.23 -21.60 6.38
C PRO A 68 -1.27 -21.73 7.57
N GLY A 69 -1.68 -21.24 8.73
CA GLY A 69 -0.89 -21.27 9.96
C GLY A 69 0.08 -20.11 10.15
N THR A 70 0.21 -19.18 9.20
CA THR A 70 0.95 -17.94 9.46
C THR A 70 0.21 -17.09 10.50
N PRO A 71 0.86 -16.70 11.61
CA PRO A 71 0.26 -15.78 12.57
C PRO A 71 0.07 -14.37 11.97
N PRO A 72 -0.97 -13.62 12.39
CA PRO A 72 -1.11 -12.21 12.07
C PRO A 72 -0.01 -11.38 12.74
N ASP A 73 0.37 -10.26 12.12
CA ASP A 73 1.27 -9.29 12.73
C ASP A 73 0.58 -8.55 13.90
N PHE A 74 -0.72 -8.28 13.75
CA PHE A 74 -1.56 -7.81 14.84
C PHE A 74 -3.04 -8.16 14.61
N VAL A 75 -3.80 -8.15 15.71
CA VAL A 75 -5.26 -8.38 15.70
C VAL A 75 -5.95 -7.11 16.16
N LEU A 76 -6.88 -6.60 15.35
CA LEU A 76 -7.74 -5.49 15.72
C LEU A 76 -9.10 -6.01 16.17
N ARG A 77 -9.67 -5.38 17.21
CA ARG A 77 -11.03 -5.64 17.67
C ARG A 77 -11.82 -4.35 17.53
N VAL A 78 -12.80 -4.33 16.64
CA VAL A 78 -13.63 -3.15 16.39
C VAL A 78 -15.10 -3.51 16.52
N ASN A 79 -15.90 -2.58 17.05
CA ASN A 79 -17.33 -2.78 17.20
C ASN A 79 -18.04 -2.19 15.98
N ILE A 80 -18.58 -3.04 15.12
CA ILE A 80 -19.36 -2.64 13.93
C ILE A 80 -20.82 -2.95 14.24
N ASP A 81 -21.68 -1.94 14.23
CA ASP A 81 -23.11 -2.09 14.54
C ASP A 81 -23.38 -2.87 15.84
N ARG A 82 -22.61 -2.57 16.89
CA ARG A 82 -22.63 -3.23 18.21
C ARG A 82 -22.16 -4.68 18.23
N HIS A 83 -21.65 -5.20 17.13
CA HIS A 83 -21.05 -6.53 17.05
C HIS A 83 -19.52 -6.42 17.07
N PRO A 84 -18.83 -7.07 18.01
CA PRO A 84 -17.37 -7.09 18.03
C PRO A 84 -16.87 -7.96 16.87
N VAL A 85 -16.06 -7.38 16.00
CA VAL A 85 -15.42 -8.06 14.86
C VAL A 85 -13.92 -8.03 15.06
N ARG A 86 -13.28 -9.20 14.91
CA ARG A 86 -11.81 -9.30 14.92
C ARG A 86 -11.28 -9.30 13.51
N PHE A 87 -10.27 -8.47 13.26
CA PHE A 87 -9.51 -8.44 12.03
C PHE A 87 -8.10 -8.96 12.31
N PHE A 88 -7.71 -9.98 11.57
CA PHE A 88 -6.36 -10.53 11.56
C PHE A 88 -5.60 -9.83 10.45
N VAL A 89 -4.61 -9.02 10.81
CA VAL A 89 -3.90 -8.15 9.89
C VAL A 89 -2.49 -8.66 9.68
N HIS A 90 -2.09 -8.74 8.42
CA HIS A 90 -0.73 -9.03 8.00
C HIS A 90 -0.16 -7.79 7.30
N CYS A 91 1.00 -7.35 7.74
CA CYS A 91 1.75 -6.25 7.16
C CYS A 91 2.43 -6.69 5.87
N ARG A 92 2.46 -5.79 4.88
CA ARG A 92 3.28 -6.02 3.69
C ARG A 92 4.74 -6.05 4.12
N PRO A 93 5.56 -7.01 3.63
CA PRO A 93 6.97 -7.04 3.98
C PRO A 93 7.63 -5.69 3.75
N HIS A 94 8.43 -5.26 4.72
CA HIS A 94 9.15 -3.98 4.71
C HIS A 94 8.26 -2.72 4.77
N VAL A 95 6.97 -2.82 5.15
CA VAL A 95 6.08 -1.66 5.26
C VAL A 95 6.64 -0.58 6.19
N ASP A 96 7.23 -0.95 7.33
CA ASP A 96 7.83 0.02 8.26
C ASP A 96 9.00 0.77 7.64
N TYR A 97 9.86 0.05 6.91
CA TYR A 97 11.00 0.64 6.22
C TYR A 97 10.53 1.55 5.08
N PHE A 98 9.56 1.08 4.29
CA PHE A 98 8.93 1.88 3.24
C PHE A 98 8.39 3.19 3.80
N LEU A 99 7.54 3.14 4.84
CA LEU A 99 6.94 4.32 5.46
C LEU A 99 8.00 5.28 6.01
N SER A 100 9.04 4.75 6.67
CA SER A 100 10.18 5.54 7.19
C SER A 100 10.94 6.28 6.08
N MET A 101 11.12 5.66 4.92
CA MET A 101 11.80 6.29 3.78
C MET A 101 10.91 7.32 3.09
N VAL A 102 9.68 6.95 2.75
CA VAL A 102 8.80 7.87 2.00
C VAL A 102 8.34 9.05 2.85
N SER A 103 8.23 8.91 4.17
CA SER A 103 7.87 10.03 5.06
C SER A 103 8.94 11.12 5.13
N GLN A 104 10.17 10.85 4.69
CA GLN A 104 11.23 11.87 4.56
C GLN A 104 11.02 12.72 3.30
N TRP A 105 10.42 12.15 2.26
CA TRP A 105 10.29 12.79 0.94
C TRP A 105 8.89 13.35 0.66
N PHE A 106 7.86 12.80 1.32
CA PHE A 106 6.46 13.11 1.06
C PHE A 106 5.67 13.41 2.33
N ASP A 107 4.67 14.28 2.21
CA ASP A 107 3.56 14.33 3.16
C ASP A 107 2.66 13.12 2.91
N LEU A 108 2.54 12.23 3.89
CA LEU A 108 1.75 11.02 3.75
C LEU A 108 0.29 11.27 4.11
N VAL A 109 -0.61 10.73 3.30
CA VAL A 109 -2.06 10.80 3.52
C VAL A 109 -2.64 9.40 3.36
N ILE A 110 -3.34 8.91 4.37
CA ILE A 110 -4.15 7.69 4.19
C ILE A 110 -5.42 8.08 3.45
N PHE A 111 -5.70 7.41 2.34
CA PHE A 111 -7.01 7.47 1.70
C PHE A 111 -7.40 6.05 1.37
N THR A 112 -8.40 5.50 2.06
CA THR A 112 -8.83 4.10 1.90
C THR A 112 -10.34 3.99 1.70
N ALA A 113 -10.76 2.97 0.95
CA ALA A 113 -12.17 2.61 0.82
C ALA A 113 -12.71 1.81 2.02
N SER A 114 -11.93 1.66 3.10
CA SER A 114 -12.33 0.98 4.32
C SER A 114 -13.06 1.90 5.32
N MET A 115 -13.81 1.30 6.24
CA MET A 115 -14.52 2.06 7.28
C MET A 115 -13.53 2.73 8.23
N GLU A 116 -13.86 3.93 8.71
CA GLU A 116 -13.00 4.71 9.60
C GLU A 116 -12.59 3.96 10.86
N ILE A 117 -13.52 3.28 11.55
CA ILE A 117 -13.21 2.55 12.79
C ILE A 117 -12.12 1.50 12.61
N TYR A 118 -12.08 0.85 11.44
CA TYR A 118 -11.05 -0.11 11.07
C TYR A 118 -9.79 0.58 10.54
N GLY A 119 -9.95 1.47 9.56
CA GLY A 119 -8.83 2.13 8.87
C GLY A 119 -7.98 2.99 9.81
N SER A 120 -8.61 3.73 10.74
CA SER A 120 -7.90 4.47 11.77
C SER A 120 -7.07 3.56 12.66
N SER A 121 -7.65 2.44 13.11
CA SER A 121 -6.95 1.47 13.95
C SER A 121 -5.74 0.84 13.25
N VAL A 122 -5.85 0.54 11.94
CA VAL A 122 -4.71 0.07 11.12
C VAL A 122 -3.65 1.17 10.98
N ALA A 123 -4.07 2.38 10.64
CA ALA A 123 -3.15 3.50 10.47
C ALA A 123 -2.38 3.84 11.76
N ASP A 124 -3.02 3.75 12.93
CA ASP A 124 -2.35 3.94 14.22
C ASP A 124 -1.28 2.86 14.49
N LYS A 125 -1.57 1.60 14.13
CA LYS A 125 -0.60 0.51 14.25
C LYS A 125 0.61 0.70 13.33
N LEU A 126 0.39 1.12 12.08
CA LEU A 126 1.47 1.39 11.13
C LEU A 126 2.27 2.66 11.47
N ASP A 127 1.59 3.69 11.98
CA ASP A 127 2.23 4.94 12.39
C ASP A 127 3.14 4.73 13.61
N ASN A 128 2.72 3.89 14.56
CA ASN A 128 3.46 3.55 15.77
C ASN A 128 3.95 4.80 16.54
N GLY A 129 3.13 5.85 16.59
CA GLY A 129 3.42 7.09 17.31
C GLY A 129 4.40 8.04 16.62
N LYS A 130 4.78 7.78 15.36
CA LYS A 130 5.67 8.67 14.58
C LYS A 130 4.97 9.94 14.11
N GLY A 131 3.63 9.96 14.06
CA GLY A 131 2.83 11.10 13.60
C GLY A 131 2.94 11.38 12.10
N ILE A 132 3.32 10.39 11.29
CA ILE A 132 3.49 10.51 9.84
C ILE A 132 2.18 10.25 9.07
N LEU A 133 1.19 9.57 9.68
CA LEU A 133 -0.10 9.22 9.05
C LEU A 133 -1.29 9.98 9.64
N GLN A 134 -1.16 11.26 10.00
CA GLN A 134 -2.23 12.01 10.68
C GLN A 134 -3.41 12.39 9.76
N ARG A 135 -3.15 12.64 8.48
CA ARG A 135 -4.19 13.01 7.50
C ARG A 135 -4.82 11.75 6.93
N ARG A 136 -6.13 11.56 7.14
CA ARG A 136 -6.82 10.32 6.81
C ARG A 136 -8.18 10.57 6.18
N TYR A 137 -8.48 9.83 5.12
CA TYR A 137 -9.76 9.82 4.41
C TYR A 137 -10.22 8.37 4.29
N PHE A 138 -11.44 8.11 4.76
CA PHE A 138 -12.05 6.78 4.78
C PHE A 138 -13.21 6.67 3.78
N ARG A 139 -13.90 5.52 3.78
CA ARG A 139 -15.01 5.20 2.88
C ARG A 139 -16.04 6.31 2.71
N GLN A 140 -16.41 7.04 3.76
CA GLN A 140 -17.38 8.14 3.67
C GLN A 140 -16.93 9.32 2.80
N HIS A 141 -15.64 9.43 2.51
CA HIS A 141 -15.05 10.43 1.61
C HIS A 141 -14.89 9.92 0.18
N CYS A 142 -15.18 8.65 -0.08
CA CYS A 142 -15.17 8.08 -1.42
C CYS A 142 -16.53 8.29 -2.11
N THR A 143 -16.53 8.35 -3.44
CA THR A 143 -17.75 8.23 -4.24
C THR A 143 -17.91 6.78 -4.69
N MET A 144 -19.08 6.18 -4.47
CA MET A 144 -19.39 4.85 -4.99
C MET A 144 -19.87 4.98 -6.45
N ASP A 145 -19.04 4.58 -7.40
CA ASP A 145 -19.28 4.71 -8.84
C ASP A 145 -18.97 3.38 -9.55
N TYR A 146 -19.93 2.85 -10.35
CA TYR A 146 -19.77 1.63 -11.16
C TYR A 146 -19.22 0.42 -10.39
N GLY A 147 -19.76 0.15 -9.20
CA GLY A 147 -19.40 -1.03 -8.40
C GLY A 147 -18.06 -0.92 -7.66
N GLY A 148 -17.43 0.27 -7.63
CA GLY A 148 -16.22 0.52 -6.86
C GLY A 148 -16.21 1.89 -6.19
N TYR A 149 -15.24 2.09 -5.29
CA TYR A 149 -15.02 3.37 -4.65
C TYR A 149 -13.98 4.18 -5.43
N THR A 150 -14.32 5.42 -5.77
CA THR A 150 -13.42 6.40 -6.35
C THR A 150 -13.02 7.45 -5.32
N LYS A 151 -11.75 7.81 -5.30
CA LYS A 151 -11.13 8.76 -4.38
C LYS A 151 -10.99 10.12 -5.08
N ASP A 152 -11.61 11.15 -4.53
CA ASP A 152 -11.46 12.51 -5.04
C ASP A 152 -10.19 13.15 -4.46
N LEU A 153 -9.12 13.17 -5.25
CA LEU A 153 -7.83 13.74 -4.85
C LEU A 153 -7.86 15.26 -4.67
N SER A 154 -8.88 15.95 -5.22
CA SER A 154 -9.02 17.39 -5.02
C SER A 154 -9.38 17.74 -3.57
N ALA A 155 -10.00 16.81 -2.83
CA ALA A 155 -10.24 16.94 -1.40
C ALA A 155 -8.96 16.85 -0.56
N VAL A 156 -7.87 16.31 -1.12
CA VAL A 156 -6.57 16.20 -0.45
C VAL A 156 -5.72 17.44 -0.68
N HIS A 157 -5.68 17.96 -1.92
CA HIS A 157 -4.96 19.18 -2.26
C HIS A 157 -5.48 19.76 -3.58
N ALA A 158 -5.55 21.09 -3.69
CA ALA A 158 -6.05 21.75 -4.90
C ALA A 158 -5.13 21.54 -6.12
N ASP A 159 -3.81 21.63 -5.93
CA ASP A 159 -2.85 21.30 -6.97
C ASP A 159 -2.58 19.79 -6.99
N LEU A 160 -3.27 19.06 -7.87
CA LEU A 160 -3.06 17.62 -8.01
C LEU A 160 -1.73 17.26 -8.69
N SER A 161 -0.97 18.22 -9.25
CA SER A 161 0.39 17.92 -9.76
C SER A 161 1.38 17.65 -8.60
N SER A 162 0.98 18.02 -7.39
CA SER A 162 1.70 17.76 -6.15
C SER A 162 1.29 16.45 -5.47
N ILE A 163 0.36 15.66 -6.04
CA ILE A 163 -0.14 14.41 -5.45
C ILE A 163 0.35 13.20 -6.27
N PHE A 164 0.82 12.18 -5.56
CA PHE A 164 0.98 10.81 -6.04
C PHE A 164 0.00 9.90 -5.29
N ILE A 165 -0.47 8.84 -5.94
CA ILE A 165 -1.32 7.83 -5.30
C ILE A 165 -0.71 6.43 -5.48
N LEU A 166 -0.72 5.67 -4.38
CA LEU A 166 -0.36 4.26 -4.32
C LEU A 166 -1.61 3.48 -3.93
N ASP A 167 -2.16 2.74 -4.88
CA ASP A 167 -3.43 2.03 -4.73
C ASP A 167 -3.45 0.80 -5.66
N ASN A 168 -4.00 -0.30 -5.16
CA ASN A 168 -4.13 -1.55 -5.93
C ASN A 168 -5.35 -1.56 -6.85
N SER A 169 -6.34 -0.68 -6.63
CA SER A 169 -7.62 -0.63 -7.36
C SER A 169 -7.63 0.45 -8.43
N PRO A 170 -7.74 0.10 -9.73
CA PRO A 170 -7.86 1.09 -10.81
C PRO A 170 -9.06 2.02 -10.70
N SER A 171 -10.14 1.58 -10.07
CA SER A 171 -11.34 2.39 -9.84
C SER A 171 -11.10 3.56 -8.89
N ALA A 172 -10.10 3.46 -8.00
CA ALA A 172 -9.81 4.46 -6.99
C ALA A 172 -9.37 5.80 -7.61
N TYR A 173 -8.58 5.77 -8.68
CA TYR A 173 -8.01 6.95 -9.35
C TYR A 173 -8.57 7.18 -10.75
N ARG A 174 -9.71 6.56 -11.08
CA ARG A 174 -10.34 6.64 -12.41
C ARG A 174 -10.56 8.07 -12.90
N LYS A 175 -10.87 9.02 -12.00
CA LYS A 175 -11.07 10.45 -12.33
C LYS A 175 -9.77 11.17 -12.73
N PHE A 176 -8.59 10.55 -12.56
CA PHE A 176 -7.27 11.19 -12.75
C PHE A 176 -6.25 10.33 -13.54
N PRO A 177 -6.57 9.84 -14.77
CA PRO A 177 -5.78 8.83 -15.49
C PRO A 177 -4.40 9.30 -16.00
N ARG A 178 -4.05 10.59 -15.87
CA ARG A 178 -2.80 11.19 -16.41
C ARG A 178 -1.79 11.61 -15.34
N LYS A 179 -1.95 11.18 -14.08
CA LYS A 179 -1.02 11.56 -12.99
C LYS A 179 -0.24 10.35 -12.51
N PHE A 180 1.04 10.56 -12.18
CA PHE A 180 2.04 9.54 -11.88
C PHE A 180 1.49 8.48 -10.90
N GLN A 181 1.14 7.35 -11.49
CA GLN A 181 0.46 6.23 -10.87
C GLN A 181 1.49 5.18 -10.52
N ILE A 182 1.52 4.75 -9.26
CA ILE A 182 2.25 3.56 -8.87
C ILE A 182 1.17 2.54 -8.55
N SER A 183 0.83 1.70 -9.53
CA SER A 183 0.03 0.50 -9.29
C SER A 183 0.97 -0.62 -8.91
N ILE A 184 0.72 -1.24 -7.76
CA ILE A 184 1.49 -2.38 -7.33
C ILE A 184 0.86 -3.62 -7.96
N PHE A 185 1.55 -4.26 -8.90
CA PHE A 185 1.04 -5.44 -9.60
C PHE A 185 0.75 -6.59 -8.60
N PRO A 186 -0.35 -7.34 -8.79
CA PRO A 186 -0.84 -8.33 -7.84
C PRO A 186 -0.12 -9.66 -8.05
N ASN A 187 1.05 -9.84 -7.47
CA ASN A 187 1.56 -11.18 -7.17
C ASN A 187 1.27 -11.47 -5.69
N ASN A 188 -0.01 -11.40 -5.31
CA ASN A 188 -0.49 -11.38 -3.93
C ASN A 188 -0.55 -12.76 -3.25
N VAL A 189 -0.10 -13.84 -3.89
CA VAL A 189 -0.35 -15.20 -3.35
C VAL A 189 0.55 -15.53 -2.15
N TYR A 190 1.68 -14.83 -1.94
CA TYR A 190 2.63 -15.16 -0.84
C TYR A 190 3.41 -13.97 -0.27
N LEU A 191 2.91 -12.74 -0.41
CA LEU A 191 3.62 -11.57 0.13
C LEU A 191 3.57 -11.52 1.65
N TYR A 192 2.47 -11.96 2.25
CA TYR A 192 2.21 -11.82 3.67
C TYR A 192 2.58 -13.11 4.41
N GLY A 193 3.26 -12.99 5.55
CA GLY A 193 3.47 -14.12 6.46
C GLY A 193 4.78 -14.88 6.33
N GLN A 194 5.88 -14.15 6.44
CA GLN A 194 7.19 -14.63 6.02
C GLN A 194 8.23 -14.51 7.12
#